data_AF-A0A6M4AQK1-F1
#
_entry.id   AF-A0A6M4AQK1-F1
#
_cell.length_a   1.000
_cell.length_b   1.000
_cell.length_c   1.000
_cell.angle_alpha   90.00
_cell.angle_beta   90.00
_cell.angle_gamma   90.00
#
_symmetry.space_group_name_H-M   'P 1'
#
loop_
_entity.id
_entity.type
_entity.pdbx_description
1 polymer ?
#
loop_
_entity_poly.entity_id
_entity_poly.type
_entity_poly.pdbx_seq_one_letter_code
_entity_poly.pdbx_strand_id
1 'polypeptide(L)'
;MSEQKTEPQAAAEAPPGPVAGIVVTLIVVGLIVGWIIIGNMSFDPKGEAVFAGFLLLWFWANNEKLDVKRLPSATLGALYGIGLAWLLYALPTNYGSAGLVVALLAVIVSLYVQTCNFVPLVINASAMLFLTVAAAPLILTRVDWINMIIATLLGAVYFASVAEGVKWLAAKIGPKPPA
;
A
#
# COMPACT_ATOMS: atom_id res chain seq x y z
N MET A 1 31.63 -21.72 29.16
CA MET A 1 31.80 -21.12 27.82
C MET A 1 30.73 -21.71 26.95
N SER A 2 29.64 -20.97 26.74
CA SER A 2 28.48 -21.45 25.98
C SER A 2 28.65 -21.02 24.53
N GLU A 3 28.70 -21.98 23.62
CA GLU A 3 28.79 -21.78 22.18
C GLU A 3 27.63 -20.92 21.67
N GLN A 4 27.98 -19.75 21.14
CA GLN A 4 27.05 -18.88 20.42
C GLN A 4 26.86 -19.48 19.03
N LYS A 5 25.78 -20.26 18.87
CA LYS A 5 25.34 -20.84 17.61
C LYS A 5 25.08 -19.71 16.60
N THR A 6 26.01 -19.51 15.68
CA THR A 6 25.86 -18.62 14.53
C THR A 6 24.70 -19.13 13.67
N GLU A 7 23.52 -18.54 13.84
CA GLU A 7 22.41 -18.73 12.92
C GLU A 7 22.83 -18.19 11.54
N PRO A 8 22.52 -18.88 10.42
CA PRO A 8 22.83 -18.37 9.09
C PRO A 8 22.07 -17.07 8.88
N GLN A 9 22.78 -15.95 8.97
CA GLN A 9 22.29 -14.65 8.56
C GLN A 9 21.96 -14.77 7.07
N ALA A 10 20.67 -14.82 6.75
CA ALA A 10 20.18 -14.82 5.38
C ALA A 10 20.89 -13.68 4.64
N ALA A 11 21.71 -14.02 3.65
CA ALA A 11 22.49 -13.06 2.91
C ALA A 11 21.53 -12.01 2.32
N ALA A 12 21.63 -10.78 2.82
CA ALA A 12 20.93 -9.65 2.22
C ALA A 12 21.41 -9.56 0.77
N GLU A 13 20.48 -9.60 -0.19
CA GLU A 13 20.80 -9.41 -1.61
C GLU A 13 21.61 -8.12 -1.76
N ALA A 14 22.74 -8.21 -2.44
CA ALA A 14 23.61 -7.06 -2.64
C ALA A 14 22.83 -5.95 -3.36
N PRO A 15 22.97 -4.67 -2.94
CA PRO A 15 22.28 -3.57 -3.58
C PRO A 15 22.56 -3.54 -5.09
N PRO A 16 21.57 -3.17 -5.93
CA PRO A 16 21.79 -3.07 -7.36
C PRO A 16 22.95 -2.11 -7.65
N GLY A 17 23.83 -2.51 -8.57
CA GLY A 17 24.91 -1.65 -9.03
C GLY A 17 24.39 -0.33 -9.62
N PRO A 18 25.20 0.74 -9.70
CA PRO A 18 24.74 2.09 -10.05
C PRO A 18 23.91 2.17 -11.34
N VAL A 19 24.30 1.41 -12.37
CA VAL A 19 23.59 1.34 -13.66
C VAL A 19 22.23 0.66 -13.53
N ALA A 20 22.15 -0.45 -12.80
CA ALA A 20 20.87 -1.13 -12.53
C ALA A 20 19.94 -0.23 -11.71
N GLY A 21 20.49 0.52 -10.75
CA GLY A 21 19.73 1.52 -9.98
C GLY A 21 19.09 2.60 -10.86
N ILE A 22 19.81 3.12 -11.87
CA ILE A 22 19.26 4.11 -12.81
C ILE A 22 18.10 3.49 -13.61
N VAL A 23 18.25 2.28 -14.14
CA VAL A 23 17.21 1.61 -14.93
C VAL A 23 15.95 1.41 -14.10
N VAL A 24 16.09 0.88 -12.88
CA VAL A 24 14.96 0.69 -11.95
C VAL A 24 14.29 2.03 -11.64
N THR A 25 15.08 3.09 -11.41
CA THR A 25 14.55 4.43 -11.13
C THR A 25 13.72 4.95 -12.30
N LEU A 26 14.21 4.83 -13.53
CA LEU A 26 13.48 5.27 -14.73
C LEU A 26 12.17 4.51 -14.91
N ILE A 27 12.15 3.20 -14.64
CA ILE A 27 10.92 2.38 -14.67
C ILE A 27 9.92 2.89 -13.63
N VAL A 28 10.37 3.12 -12.39
CA VAL A 28 9.51 3.63 -11.31
C VAL A 28 8.95 5.02 -11.66
N VAL A 29 9.78 5.91 -12.21
CA VAL A 29 9.34 7.24 -12.65
C VAL A 29 8.27 7.12 -13.75
N GLY A 30 8.49 6.28 -14.77
CA GLY A 30 7.52 6.07 -15.83
C GLY A 30 6.18 5.53 -15.31
N LEU A 31 6.24 4.61 -14.35
CA LEU A 31 5.07 4.04 -13.68
C LEU A 31 4.31 5.10 -12.86
N ILE A 32 5.02 5.95 -12.10
CA ILE A 32 4.41 7.03 -11.32
C ILE A 32 3.72 8.04 -12.25
N VAL A 33 4.41 8.47 -13.31
CA VAL A 33 3.87 9.43 -14.29
C VAL A 33 2.65 8.84 -14.99
N GLY A 34 2.72 7.58 -15.43
CA GLY A 34 1.59 6.89 -16.04
C GLY A 34 0.36 6.82 -15.12
N TRP A 35 0.58 6.49 -13.85
CA TRP A 35 -0.50 6.44 -12.85
C TRP A 35 -1.14 7.82 -12.62
N ILE A 36 -0.33 8.87 -12.46
CA ILE A 36 -0.83 10.24 -12.26
C ILE A 36 -1.67 10.69 -13.45
N ILE A 37 -1.22 10.44 -14.68
CA ILE A 37 -1.97 10.80 -15.90
C ILE A 37 -3.32 10.09 -15.93
N ILE A 38 -3.34 8.77 -15.69
CA ILE A 38 -4.59 7.98 -15.67
C ILE A 38 -5.55 8.50 -14.61
N GLY A 39 -5.06 8.74 -13.38
CA GLY A 39 -5.87 9.25 -12.29
C GLY A 39 -6.50 10.60 -12.60
N ASN A 40 -5.67 11.56 -13.06
CA ASN A 40 -6.10 12.91 -13.38
C ASN A 40 -7.10 12.97 -14.55
N MET A 41 -6.98 12.06 -15.52
CA MET A 41 -7.90 12.01 -16.65
C MET A 41 -9.21 11.27 -16.35
N SER A 42 -9.21 10.34 -15.39
CA SER A 42 -10.32 9.39 -15.24
C SER A 42 -11.26 9.71 -14.07
N PHE A 43 -10.72 9.86 -12.86
CA PHE A 43 -11.55 9.90 -11.64
C PHE A 43 -11.12 10.97 -10.63
N ASP A 44 -9.93 11.55 -10.76
CA ASP A 44 -9.40 12.53 -9.82
C ASP A 44 -8.71 13.71 -10.52
N PRO A 45 -9.46 14.62 -11.17
CA PRO A 45 -8.88 15.72 -11.95
C PRO A 45 -7.98 16.67 -11.17
N LYS A 46 -8.12 16.69 -9.84
CA LYS A 46 -7.30 17.52 -8.94
C LYS A 46 -6.05 16.79 -8.44
N GLY A 47 -5.93 15.48 -8.66
CA GLY A 47 -4.82 14.66 -8.20
C GLY A 47 -4.70 14.55 -6.68
N GLU A 48 -5.81 14.70 -5.95
CA GLU A 48 -5.84 14.73 -4.49
C GLU A 48 -5.81 13.32 -3.88
N ALA A 49 -6.27 12.31 -4.61
CA ALA A 49 -6.44 10.93 -4.19
C ALA A 49 -5.50 9.93 -4.87
N VAL A 50 -4.85 10.30 -5.99
CA VAL A 50 -3.93 9.40 -6.73
C VAL A 50 -2.81 8.81 -5.88
N PHE A 51 -2.41 9.50 -4.79
CA PHE A 51 -1.41 8.99 -3.86
C PHE A 51 -1.81 7.66 -3.22
N ALA A 52 -3.10 7.37 -3.05
CA ALA A 52 -3.58 6.18 -2.37
C ALA A 52 -3.21 4.91 -3.14
N GLY A 53 -3.31 4.93 -4.48
CA GLY A 53 -2.80 3.85 -5.31
C GLY A 53 -1.29 3.66 -5.13
N PHE A 54 -0.52 4.76 -5.14
CA PHE A 54 0.93 4.69 -4.97
C PHE A 54 1.34 4.18 -3.59
N LEU A 55 0.61 4.57 -2.54
CA LEU A 55 0.81 4.10 -1.18
C LEU A 55 0.60 2.59 -1.08
N LEU A 56 -0.43 2.06 -1.76
CA LEU A 56 -0.67 0.62 -1.86
C LEU A 56 0.48 -0.08 -2.57
N LEU A 57 0.95 0.45 -3.70
CA LEU A 57 2.13 -0.09 -4.40
C LEU A 57 3.34 -0.11 -3.48
N TRP A 58 3.61 1.00 -2.79
CA TRP A 58 4.77 1.11 -1.91
C TRP A 58 4.70 0.08 -0.79
N PHE A 59 3.54 -0.11 -0.16
CA PHE A 59 3.32 -1.13 0.85
C PHE A 59 3.54 -2.54 0.26
N TRP A 60 2.90 -2.83 -0.87
CA TRP A 60 2.95 -4.14 -1.52
C TRP A 60 4.37 -4.50 -2.00
N ALA A 61 5.12 -3.52 -2.51
CA ALA A 61 6.49 -3.71 -2.95
C ALA A 61 7.43 -3.99 -1.78
N ASN A 62 7.36 -3.18 -0.72
CA ASN A 62 8.35 -3.24 0.35
C ASN A 62 8.06 -4.32 1.39
N ASN A 63 6.79 -4.52 1.74
CA ASN A 63 6.38 -5.44 2.81
C ASN A 63 5.98 -6.82 2.26
N GLU A 64 5.35 -6.87 1.09
CA GLU A 64 4.82 -8.11 0.49
C GLU A 64 5.63 -8.58 -0.73
N LYS A 65 6.75 -7.90 -1.04
CA LYS A 65 7.71 -8.27 -2.10
C LYS A 65 7.07 -8.47 -3.47
N LEU A 66 6.04 -7.69 -3.79
CA LEU A 66 5.29 -7.80 -5.04
C LEU A 66 4.68 -9.20 -5.28
N ASP A 67 4.34 -9.92 -4.20
CA ASP A 67 3.59 -11.19 -4.28
C ASP A 67 2.11 -10.91 -4.59
N VAL A 68 1.67 -11.30 -5.78
CA VAL A 68 0.29 -11.11 -6.26
C VAL A 68 -0.73 -11.77 -5.36
N LYS A 69 -0.38 -12.87 -4.66
CA LYS A 69 -1.28 -13.54 -3.72
C LYS A 69 -1.62 -12.67 -2.51
N ARG A 70 -0.72 -11.74 -2.16
CA ARG A 70 -0.87 -10.84 -1.02
C ARG A 70 -1.60 -9.55 -1.38
N LEU A 71 -1.67 -9.20 -2.66
CA LEU A 71 -2.31 -7.97 -3.12
C LEU A 71 -3.79 -7.85 -2.71
N PRO A 72 -4.65 -8.89 -2.81
CA PRO A 72 -6.03 -8.78 -2.36
C PRO A 72 -6.13 -8.44 -0.87
N SER A 73 -5.32 -9.09 -0.02
CA SER A 73 -5.27 -8.82 1.42
C SER A 73 -4.77 -7.40 1.72
N ALA A 74 -3.72 -6.95 1.01
CA ALA A 74 -3.20 -5.59 1.14
C ALA A 74 -4.23 -4.53 0.72
N THR A 75 -5.00 -4.81 -0.34
CA THR A 75 -6.05 -3.92 -0.86
C THR A 75 -7.23 -3.86 0.11
N LEU A 76 -7.71 -5.00 0.60
CA LEU A 76 -8.79 -5.05 1.58
C LEU A 76 -8.38 -4.37 2.90
N GLY A 77 -7.13 -4.55 3.31
CA GLY A 77 -6.53 -3.80 4.40
C GLY A 77 -6.58 -2.30 4.18
N ALA A 78 -6.11 -1.83 3.02
CA ALA A 78 -6.14 -0.40 2.68
C ALA A 78 -7.55 0.19 2.73
N LEU A 79 -8.54 -0.52 2.16
CA LEU A 79 -9.94 -0.09 2.19
C LEU A 79 -10.52 -0.03 3.60
N TYR A 80 -10.17 -1.00 4.45
CA TYR A 80 -10.56 -0.99 5.85
C TYR A 80 -9.93 0.20 6.60
N GLY A 81 -8.64 0.48 6.37
CA GLY A 81 -7.95 1.64 6.92
C GLY A 81 -8.59 2.97 6.51
N ILE A 82 -8.95 3.11 5.23
CA ILE A 82 -9.72 4.25 4.71
C ILE A 82 -11.07 4.38 5.43
N GLY A 83 -11.80 3.26 5.58
CA GLY A 83 -13.09 3.25 6.29
C GLY A 83 -12.97 3.66 7.76
N LEU A 84 -11.93 3.22 8.47
CA LEU A 84 -11.65 3.65 9.83
C LEU A 84 -11.28 5.13 9.92
N ALA A 85 -10.49 5.64 8.97
CA ALA A 85 -10.18 7.08 8.91
C ALA A 85 -11.44 7.91 8.64
N TRP A 86 -12.32 7.44 7.77
CA TRP A 86 -13.63 8.06 7.55
C TRP A 86 -14.48 8.03 8.81
N LEU A 87 -14.45 6.94 9.59
CA LEU A 87 -15.14 6.84 10.87
C LEU A 87 -14.64 7.89 11.88
N LEU A 88 -13.32 8.10 11.95
CA LEU A 88 -12.68 9.15 12.77
C LEU A 88 -13.07 10.56 12.35
N TYR A 89 -13.54 10.76 11.13
CA TYR A 89 -14.05 12.05 10.65
C TYR A 89 -15.56 12.18 10.85
N ALA A 90 -16.32 11.18 10.40
CA ALA A 90 -17.79 11.23 10.34
C ALA A 90 -18.42 11.24 11.74
N LEU A 91 -17.95 10.41 12.67
CA LEU A 91 -18.58 10.32 14.00
C LEU A 91 -18.41 11.60 14.82
N PRO A 92 -17.21 12.18 14.96
CA PRO A 92 -17.06 13.45 15.68
C PRO A 92 -17.82 14.60 15.03
N THR A 93 -17.87 14.62 13.69
CA THR A 93 -18.57 15.67 12.95
C THR A 93 -20.09 15.65 13.23
N ASN A 94 -20.68 14.47 13.40
CA ASN A 94 -22.13 14.33 13.60
C ASN A 94 -22.55 14.25 15.09
N TYR A 95 -21.68 13.76 15.97
CA TYR A 95 -22.02 13.45 17.38
C TYR A 95 -21.06 14.09 18.41
N GLY A 96 -20.16 14.98 17.97
CA GLY A 96 -19.21 15.66 18.83
C GLY A 96 -18.27 14.71 19.57
N SER A 97 -17.96 15.02 20.83
CA SER A 97 -17.00 14.26 21.65
C SER A 97 -17.40 12.79 21.84
N ALA A 98 -18.69 12.48 21.93
CA ALA A 98 -19.15 11.09 22.05
C ALA A 98 -18.81 10.28 20.79
N GLY A 99 -19.00 10.86 19.61
CA GLY A 99 -18.60 10.25 18.34
C GLY A 99 -17.09 9.99 18.27
N LEU A 100 -16.27 10.93 18.75
CA LEU A 100 -14.82 10.75 18.83
C LEU A 100 -14.42 9.58 19.71
N VAL A 101 -15.01 9.45 20.90
CA VAL A 101 -14.73 8.31 21.79
C VAL A 101 -15.05 6.99 21.09
N VAL A 102 -16.21 6.88 20.43
CA VAL A 102 -16.60 5.66 19.71
C VAL A 102 -15.64 5.35 18.55
N ALA A 103 -15.25 6.35 17.77
CA ALA A 103 -14.31 6.14 16.67
C ALA A 103 -12.92 5.70 17.17
N LEU A 104 -12.42 6.30 18.27
CA LEU A 104 -11.16 5.89 18.89
C LEU A 104 -11.24 4.46 19.45
N LEU A 105 -12.35 4.09 20.08
CA LEU A 105 -12.56 2.70 20.53
C LEU A 105 -12.52 1.73 19.36
N ALA A 106 -13.13 2.07 18.22
CA ALA A 106 -13.06 1.23 17.02
C ALA A 106 -11.60 1.05 16.53
N VAL A 107 -10.78 2.10 16.55
CA VAL A 107 -9.35 2.01 16.23
C VAL A 107 -8.62 1.11 17.21
N ILE A 108 -8.84 1.26 18.52
CA ILE A 108 -8.22 0.43 19.56
C ILE A 108 -8.60 -1.05 19.38
N VAL A 109 -9.87 -1.35 19.13
CA VAL A 109 -10.33 -2.72 18.85
C VAL A 109 -9.66 -3.28 17.61
N SER A 110 -9.53 -2.47 16.55
CA SER A 110 -8.87 -2.88 15.31
C SER A 110 -7.39 -3.20 15.54
N LEU A 111 -6.69 -2.38 16.31
CA LEU A 111 -5.30 -2.62 16.70
C LEU A 111 -5.15 -3.91 17.52
N TYR A 112 -6.07 -4.16 18.45
CA TYR A 112 -6.08 -5.41 19.22
C TYR A 112 -6.30 -6.63 18.31
N VAL A 113 -7.30 -6.57 17.42
CA VAL A 113 -7.58 -7.64 16.45
C VAL A 113 -6.40 -7.90 15.51
N GLN A 114 -5.69 -6.85 15.09
CA GLN A 114 -4.47 -6.99 14.30
C GLN A 114 -3.34 -7.64 15.09
N THR A 115 -3.13 -7.21 16.35
CA THR A 115 -2.05 -7.72 17.21
C THR A 115 -2.26 -9.20 17.52
N CYS A 116 -3.50 -9.60 17.77
CA CYS A 116 -3.88 -10.99 17.95
C CYS A 116 -4.00 -11.77 16.62
N ASN A 117 -3.88 -11.10 15.48
CA ASN A 117 -3.94 -11.67 14.14
C ASN A 117 -5.22 -12.48 13.86
N PHE A 118 -6.38 -12.03 14.38
CA PHE A 118 -7.63 -12.79 14.22
C PHE A 118 -8.23 -12.66 12.81
N VAL A 119 -8.06 -11.51 12.15
CA VAL A 119 -8.63 -11.23 10.81
C VAL A 119 -7.56 -10.67 9.87
N PRO A 120 -6.46 -11.41 9.58
CA PRO A 120 -5.31 -10.92 8.80
C PRO A 120 -5.66 -10.47 7.38
N LEU A 121 -6.78 -10.93 6.85
CA LEU A 121 -7.21 -10.63 5.49
C LEU A 121 -7.64 -9.16 5.32
N VAL A 122 -8.22 -8.56 6.38
CA VAL A 122 -8.78 -7.19 6.34
C VAL A 122 -8.08 -6.28 7.34
N ILE A 123 -7.67 -6.80 8.50
CA ILE A 123 -7.05 -6.01 9.56
C ILE A 123 -5.57 -6.41 9.63
N ASN A 124 -4.75 -5.73 8.83
CA ASN A 124 -3.33 -6.01 8.65
C ASN A 124 -2.50 -4.71 8.61
N ALA A 125 -1.20 -4.84 8.34
CA ALA A 125 -0.30 -3.69 8.30
C ALA A 125 -0.69 -2.64 7.24
N SER A 126 -1.31 -3.05 6.13
CA SER A 126 -1.85 -2.12 5.13
C SER A 126 -2.98 -1.27 5.73
N ALA A 127 -3.87 -1.88 6.52
CA ALA A 127 -4.94 -1.15 7.19
C ALA A 127 -4.42 -0.04 8.09
N MET A 128 -3.38 -0.29 8.89
CA MET A 128 -2.82 0.74 9.77
C MET A 128 -2.05 1.81 9.00
N LEU A 129 -1.37 1.42 7.92
CA LEU A 129 -0.73 2.40 7.04
C LEU A 129 -1.77 3.35 6.44
N PHE A 130 -2.86 2.82 5.89
CA PHE A 130 -3.91 3.66 5.30
C PHE A 130 -4.68 4.47 6.35
N LEU A 131 -4.94 3.90 7.53
CA LEU A 131 -5.53 4.64 8.64
C LEU A 131 -4.68 5.86 9.02
N THR A 132 -3.37 5.69 9.19
CA THR A 132 -2.50 6.80 9.60
C THR A 132 -2.40 7.88 8.53
N VAL A 133 -2.29 7.52 7.26
CA VAL A 133 -2.21 8.50 6.17
C VAL A 133 -3.55 9.18 5.94
N ALA A 134 -4.66 8.43 5.90
CA ALA A 134 -5.98 8.99 5.63
C ALA A 134 -6.54 9.82 6.80
N ALA A 135 -6.16 9.50 8.04
CA ALA A 135 -6.51 10.30 9.21
C ALA A 135 -5.69 11.59 9.35
N ALA A 136 -4.69 11.81 8.50
CA ALA A 136 -3.92 13.05 8.53
C ALA A 136 -4.83 14.26 8.19
N PRO A 137 -4.74 15.39 8.92
CA PRO A 137 -5.65 16.53 8.73
C PRO A 137 -5.70 17.08 7.29
N LEU A 138 -4.56 17.02 6.59
CA LEU A 138 -4.47 17.45 5.20
C LEU A 138 -5.32 16.58 4.28
N ILE A 139 -5.35 15.27 4.51
CA ILE A 139 -6.15 14.33 3.70
C ILE A 139 -7.64 14.51 4.02
N LEU A 140 -7.99 14.59 5.31
CA LEU A 140 -9.37 14.75 5.78
C LEU A 140 -10.09 15.98 5.19
N THR A 141 -9.35 17.05 4.88
CA THR A 141 -9.92 18.34 4.46
C THR A 141 -9.83 18.60 2.95
N ARG A 142 -9.06 17.79 2.23
CA ARG A 142 -8.78 18.01 0.80
C ARG A 142 -9.21 16.86 -0.08
N VAL A 143 -9.22 15.64 0.42
CA VAL A 143 -9.38 14.46 -0.42
C VAL A 143 -10.81 13.97 -0.40
N ASP A 144 -11.36 13.76 -1.58
CA ASP A 144 -12.63 13.04 -1.73
C ASP A 144 -12.44 11.55 -1.41
N TRP A 145 -13.24 11.04 -0.48
CA TRP A 145 -13.16 9.66 0.00
C TRP A 145 -13.43 8.63 -1.08
N ILE A 146 -14.35 8.92 -2.00
CA ILE A 146 -14.71 8.02 -3.10
C ILE A 146 -13.55 7.94 -4.09
N ASN A 147 -12.96 9.08 -4.45
CA ASN A 147 -11.78 9.13 -5.29
C ASN A 147 -10.61 8.36 -4.66
N MET A 148 -10.45 8.41 -3.33
CA MET A 148 -9.41 7.65 -2.61
C MET A 148 -9.65 6.13 -2.65
N ILE A 149 -10.90 5.68 -2.53
CA ILE A 149 -11.27 4.26 -2.69
C ILE A 149 -11.02 3.81 -4.12
N ILE A 150 -11.46 4.60 -5.12
CA ILE A 150 -11.25 4.31 -6.54
C ILE A 150 -9.76 4.27 -6.87
N ALA A 151 -8.97 5.23 -6.38
CA ALA A 151 -7.52 5.26 -6.55
C ALA A 151 -6.84 4.01 -5.97
N THR A 152 -7.30 3.54 -4.81
CA THR A 152 -6.76 2.33 -4.17
C THR A 152 -7.07 1.09 -5.01
N LEU A 153 -8.33 0.94 -5.46
CA LEU A 153 -8.77 -0.21 -6.26
C LEU A 153 -8.13 -0.24 -7.64
N LEU A 154 -8.20 0.87 -8.38
CA LEU A 154 -7.60 0.98 -9.71
C LEU A 154 -6.08 0.94 -9.63
N GLY A 155 -5.49 1.46 -8.55
CA GLY A 155 -4.06 1.37 -8.28
C GLY A 155 -3.64 -0.09 -8.15
N ALA A 156 -4.36 -0.88 -7.35
CA ALA A 156 -4.11 -2.32 -7.22
C ALA A 156 -4.07 -3.01 -8.59
N VAL A 157 -5.06 -2.74 -9.46
CA VAL A 157 -5.14 -3.32 -10.80
C VAL A 157 -3.99 -2.84 -11.69
N TYR A 158 -3.75 -1.53 -11.75
CA TYR A 158 -2.72 -0.94 -12.59
C TYR A 158 -1.33 -1.45 -12.21
N PHE A 159 -0.98 -1.39 -10.93
CA PHE A 159 0.35 -1.79 -10.47
C PHE A 159 0.58 -3.30 -10.53
N ALA A 160 -0.46 -4.12 -10.29
CA ALA A 160 -0.36 -5.56 -10.53
C ALA A 160 -0.05 -5.87 -12.00
N SER A 161 -0.77 -5.20 -12.91
CA SER A 161 -0.61 -5.37 -14.36
C SER A 161 0.80 -4.98 -14.81
N VAL A 162 1.33 -3.87 -14.31
CA VAL A 162 2.70 -3.43 -14.63
C VAL A 162 3.74 -4.37 -14.03
N ALA A 163 3.59 -4.77 -12.76
CA ALA A 163 4.54 -5.67 -12.10
C ALA A 163 4.63 -7.04 -12.81
N GLU A 164 3.49 -7.63 -13.17
CA GLU A 164 3.45 -8.88 -13.93
C GLU A 164 3.99 -8.70 -15.35
N GLY A 165 3.69 -7.57 -16.01
CA GLY A 165 4.25 -7.23 -17.31
C GLY A 165 5.79 -7.14 -17.31
N VAL A 166 6.37 -6.55 -16.26
CA VAL A 166 7.83 -6.47 -16.09
C VAL A 166 8.43 -7.86 -15.83
N LYS A 167 7.82 -8.68 -14.97
CA LYS A 167 8.27 -10.08 -14.72
C LYS A 167 8.24 -10.90 -16.01
N TRP A 168 7.18 -10.77 -16.81
CA TRP A 168 7.04 -11.45 -18.09
C TRP A 168 8.11 -11.01 -19.09
N LEU A 169 8.36 -9.71 -19.20
CA LEU A 169 9.39 -9.17 -20.10
C LEU A 169 10.80 -9.64 -19.69
N ALA A 170 11.08 -9.65 -18.39
CA ALA A 170 12.34 -10.16 -17.86
C ALA A 170 12.54 -11.65 -18.16
N ALA A 171 11.48 -12.47 -18.05
CA ALA A 171 11.55 -13.89 -18.40
C ALA A 171 11.84 -14.14 -19.90
N LYS A 172 11.41 -13.23 -20.78
CA LYS A 172 11.60 -13.34 -22.23
C LYS A 172 12.97 -12.84 -22.72
N ILE A 173 13.56 -11.89 -22.02
CA ILE A 173 14.84 -11.24 -22.38
C ILE A 173 16.02 -11.78 -21.54
N GLY A 174 15.73 -12.46 -20.43
CA GLY A 174 16.74 -13.02 -19.53
C GLY A 174 17.66 -14.06 -20.19
N PRO A 175 18.89 -14.26 -19.68
CA PRO A 175 19.84 -15.19 -20.25
C PRO A 175 19.28 -16.61 -20.23
N LYS A 176 19.32 -17.29 -21.37
CA LYS A 176 19.02 -18.72 -21.47
C LYS A 176 20.08 -19.47 -20.63
N PRO A 177 19.71 -20.44 -19.77
CA PRO A 177 20.68 -21.22 -19.02
C PRO A 177 21.71 -21.83 -19.98
N PRO A 178 23.01 -21.90 -19.64
CA PRO A 178 23.97 -22.62 -20.44
C PRO A 178 23.52 -24.08 -20.57
N ALA A 179 23.50 -24.57 -21.80
CA ALA A 179 23.19 -25.95 -22.16
C ALA A 179 24.27 -26.92 -21.67
#